data_AF-A0A257MYZ3-F1
#
_entry.id   AF-A0A257MYZ3-F1
#
_cell.length_a   1.000
_cell.length_b   1.000
_cell.length_c   1.000
_cell.angle_alpha   90.00
_cell.angle_beta   90.00
_cell.angle_gamma   90.00
#
_symmetry.space_group_name_H-M   'P 1'
#
loop_
_entity.id
_entity.type
_entity.pdbx_description
1 polymer ?
#
loop_
_entity_poly.entity_id
_entity_poly.type
_entity_poly.pdbx_seq_one_letter_code
_entity_poly.pdbx_strand_id
1 'polypeptide(L)' 'MGRIAIFTDDPGWHGKQLRLAFANLGYSSDYVSLTNCCFNIESGQNPIVIPGFEHALPDAAFVRGVPGGSLE' A
#
# COMPACT_ATOMS: atom_id res chain seq x y z
N MET A 1 3.81 -14.39 8.07
CA MET A 1 3.77 -14.28 6.60
C MET A 1 3.75 -12.79 6.29
N GLY A 2 4.72 -12.28 5.51
CA GLY A 2 4.86 -10.83 5.34
C GLY A 2 3.73 -10.21 4.52
N ARG A 3 3.41 -8.95 4.79
CA ARG A 3 2.36 -8.16 4.14
C ARG A 3 2.96 -6.98 3.39
N ILE A 4 2.67 -6.91 2.09
CA ILE A 4 3.22 -5.91 1.18
C ILE A 4 2.11 -4.96 0.73
N ALA A 5 2.32 -3.65 0.85
CA ALA A 5 1.44 -2.66 0.23
C ALA A 5 1.87 -2.41 -1.22
N ILE A 6 0.96 -2.53 -2.19
CA ILE A 6 1.20 -2.16 -3.59
C ILE A 6 0.47 -0.85 -3.84
N PHE A 7 1.20 0.26 -3.93
CA PHE A 7 0.60 1.58 -4.18
C PHE A 7 0.28 1.76 -5.67
N THR A 8 -1.01 1.78 -6.00
CA THR A 8 -1.53 1.95 -7.35
C THR A 8 -3.06 2.17 -7.36
N ASP A 9 -3.53 3.08 -8.20
CA ASP A 9 -4.97 3.25 -8.49
C ASP A 9 -5.43 2.45 -9.71
N ASP A 10 -4.49 2.07 -10.57
CA ASP A 10 -4.73 1.24 -11.75
C ASP A 10 -3.81 0.02 -11.75
N PRO A 11 -4.22 -1.07 -11.07
CA PRO A 11 -3.40 -2.26 -10.96
C PRO A 11 -3.18 -2.93 -12.33
N GLY A 12 -4.11 -2.78 -13.29
CA GLY A 12 -4.03 -3.41 -14.61
C GLY A 12 -3.66 -4.91 -14.57
N TRP A 13 -3.08 -5.42 -15.66
CA TRP A 13 -2.63 -6.81 -15.73
C TRP A 13 -1.32 -7.05 -14.96
N HIS A 14 -0.40 -6.08 -14.99
CA HIS A 14 0.90 -6.20 -14.32
C HIS A 14 0.76 -6.28 -12.80
N GLY A 15 -0.15 -5.50 -12.20
CA GLY A 15 -0.43 -5.57 -10.77
C GLY A 15 -0.94 -6.95 -10.37
N LYS A 16 -1.84 -7.55 -11.17
CA LYS A 16 -2.34 -8.91 -10.94
C LYS A 16 -1.20 -9.93 -10.97
N GLN A 17 -0.30 -9.84 -11.95
CA GLN A 17 0.89 -10.69 -12.01
C GLN A 17 1.83 -10.48 -10.82
N LEU A 18 2.01 -9.24 -10.37
CA LEU A 18 2.83 -8.92 -9.21
C LEU A 18 2.26 -9.55 -7.91
N ARG A 19 0.94 -9.46 -7.69
CA ARG A 19 0.27 -10.10 -6.55
C ARG A 19 0.44 -11.63 -6.56
N LEU A 20 0.36 -12.25 -7.75
CA LEU A 20 0.62 -13.68 -7.90
C LEU A 20 2.09 -14.04 -7.59
N ALA A 21 3.04 -13.22 -8.06
CA ALA A 21 4.46 -13.42 -7.78
C ALA A 21 4.76 -13.34 -6.27
N PHE A 22 4.18 -12.36 -5.56
CA PHE A 22 4.30 -12.27 -4.11
C PHE A 22 3.68 -13.47 -3.40
N ALA A 23 2.49 -13.91 -3.81
CA ALA A 23 1.85 -15.09 -3.24
C ALA A 23 2.71 -16.36 -3.42
N ASN A 24 3.32 -16.55 -4.59
CA ASN A 24 4.23 -17.66 -4.87
C ASN A 24 5.50 -17.66 -3.98
N LEU A 25 5.90 -16.47 -3.51
CA LEU A 25 7.01 -16.30 -2.56
C LEU A 25 6.57 -16.36 -1.09
N GLY A 26 5.27 -16.61 -0.83
CA GLY A 26 4.74 -16.65 0.53
C GLY A 26 4.51 -15.28 1.16
N TYR A 27 4.22 -14.25 0.36
CA TYR A 27 3.80 -12.94 0.85
C TYR A 27 2.35 -12.66 0.48
N SER A 28 1.64 -12.00 1.38
CA SER A 28 0.37 -11.37 1.05
C SER A 28 0.61 -9.94 0.56
N SER A 29 -0.22 -9.47 -0.36
CA SER A 29 -0.12 -8.10 -0.85
C SER A 29 -1.47 -7.51 -1.20
N ASP A 30 -1.68 -6.24 -0.87
CA ASP A 30 -2.92 -5.51 -1.13
C ASP A 30 -2.65 -4.25 -1.94
N TYR A 31 -3.57 -3.92 -2.86
CA TYR A 31 -3.50 -2.64 -3.58
C TYR A 31 -3.99 -1.53 -2.67
N VAL A 32 -3.23 -0.45 -2.61
CA VAL A 32 -3.57 0.72 -1.80
C VAL A 32 -3.47 1.96 -2.67
N SER A 33 -4.48 2.82 -2.58
CA SER A 33 -4.38 4.16 -3.17
C SER A 33 -3.66 5.09 -2.21
N LEU A 34 -2.69 5.86 -2.73
CA LEU A 34 -2.04 6.91 -1.93
C LEU A 34 -3.01 8.02 -1.55
N THR A 35 -4.07 8.27 -2.32
CA THR A 35 -5.09 9.29 -1.98
C THR A 35 -5.94 8.88 -0.77
N ASN A 36 -5.93 7.60 -0.42
CA ASN A 36 -6.62 7.08 0.77
C ASN A 36 -5.68 7.00 2.00
N CYS A 37 -4.41 7.36 1.86
CA CYS A 37 -3.46 7.42 2.97
C CYS A 37 -3.44 8.83 3.56
N CYS A 38 -3.17 8.94 4.86
CA CYS A 38 -3.04 10.24 5.51
C CYS A 38 -1.98 10.21 6.61
N PHE A 39 -1.49 11.40 6.99
CA PHE A 39 -0.66 11.53 8.18
C PHE A 39 -1.53 11.53 9.42
N ASN A 40 -1.11 10.77 10.43
CA ASN A 40 -1.64 10.90 11.77
C ASN A 40 -0.71 11.83 12.56
N ILE A 41 -1.25 12.93 13.06
CA ILE A 41 -0.52 13.93 13.85
C ILE A 41 -0.70 13.74 15.36
N GLU A 42 -1.44 12.72 15.78
CA GLU A 42 -1.62 12.38 17.19
C GLU A 42 -0.34 11.76 17.77
N SER A 43 0.10 12.28 18.91
CA SER A 43 1.29 11.77 19.60
C SER A 43 1.08 10.33 20.08
N GLY A 44 2.08 9.48 19.88
CA GLY A 44 2.06 8.08 20.34
C GLY A 44 1.30 7.11 19.44
N GLN A 45 0.84 7.56 18.26
CA GLN A 45 0.24 6.70 17.24
C GLN A 45 1.16 6.53 16.02
N ASN A 46 0.85 5.57 15.14
CA ASN A 46 1.56 5.41 13.88
C ASN A 46 1.39 6.69 13.04
N PRO A 47 2.47 7.31 12.56
CA PRO A 47 2.43 8.64 11.92
C PRO A 47 1.79 8.61 10.53
N ILE A 48 1.56 7.43 9.96
CA ILE A 48 0.97 7.24 8.64
C ILE A 48 -0.16 6.22 8.78
N VAL A 49 -1.33 6.58 8.28
CA VAL A 49 -2.47 5.68 8.11
C VAL A 49 -2.45 5.15 6.68
N ILE A 50 -2.39 3.83 6.56
CA ILE A 50 -2.44 3.10 5.29
C ILE A 50 -3.63 2.14 5.40
N PRO A 51 -4.64 2.23 4.52
CA PRO A 51 -5.79 1.32 4.54
C PRO A 51 -5.36 -0.15 4.47
N GLY A 52 -5.88 -0.96 5.38
CA GLY A 52 -5.51 -2.37 5.56
C GLY A 52 -4.25 -2.63 6.40
N PHE A 53 -3.60 -1.58 6.91
CA PHE A 53 -2.38 -1.59 7.71
C PHE A 53 -2.48 -0.68 8.94
N GLU A 54 -3.68 -0.54 9.51
CA GLU A 54 -3.98 0.40 10.59
C GLU A 54 -3.24 0.07 11.89
N HIS A 55 -3.02 -1.22 12.16
CA HIS A 55 -2.39 -1.70 13.39
C HIS A 55 -0.87 -1.84 13.28
N ALA A 56 -0.32 -1.93 12.08
CA ALA A 56 1.12 -2.09 11.82
C ALA A 56 1.45 -1.70 10.39
N LEU A 57 2.61 -1.07 10.18
CA LEU A 57 3.13 -0.76 8.86
C LEU A 57 3.32 -2.04 8.02
N PRO A 58 3.21 -1.96 6.68
CA PRO A 58 3.56 -3.07 5.81
C PRO A 58 5.03 -3.46 5.97
N ASP A 59 5.34 -4.74 5.81
CA ASP A 59 6.72 -5.25 5.84
C ASP A 59 7.53 -4.72 4.64
N ALA A 60 6.85 -4.40 3.53
CA ALA A 60 7.44 -3.74 2.37
C ALA A 60 6.38 -2.95 1.57
N ALA A 61 6.83 -1.97 0.80
CA ALA A 61 5.99 -1.22 -0.12
C ALA A 61 6.51 -1.33 -1.57
N PHE A 62 5.60 -1.51 -2.52
CA PHE A 62 5.89 -1.47 -3.95
C PHE A 62 5.07 -0.34 -4.59
N VAL A 63 5.72 0.69 -5.12
CA VAL A 63 5.04 1.85 -5.73
C VAL A 63 5.05 1.69 -7.25
N ARG A 64 3.86 1.59 -7.85
CA ARG A 64 3.70 1.42 -9.32
C ARG A 64 3.07 2.64 -10.01
N GLY A 65 2.63 3.62 -9.23
CA GLY A 65 2.10 4.86 -9.71
C GLY A 65 1.83 5.77 -8.53
N VAL A 66 2.11 7.06 -8.70
CA VAL A 66 1.68 8.10 -7.78
C VAL A 66 0.71 8.96 -8.58
N PRO A 67 -0.58 9.03 -8.22
CA PRO A 67 -1.52 9.91 -8.90
C PRO A 67 -1.01 11.34 -8.77
N GLY A 68 -1.27 12.19 -9.77
CA GLY A 68 -0.80 13.58 -9.78
C GLY A 68 -1.32 14.42 -8.60
N GLY A 69 -2.34 13.92 -7.88
CA GLY A 69 -3.03 14.65 -6.82
C GLY A 69 -3.90 15.79 -7.37
N SER A 70 -4.64 16.43 -6.49
CA SER A 70 -5.17 17.77 -6.67
C SER A 70 -4.36 18.75 -5.83
N LEU A 71 -4.31 20.02 -6.25
CA LEU A 71 -3.90 21.10 -5.36
C LEU A 71 -5.11 21.44 -4.49
N GLU A 72 -5.04 21.17 -3.19
CA GLU A 72 -6.00 21.62 -2.18
C GLU A 72 -5.42 22.80 -1.39
#